data_AF-A0A9E1WHC9-F1
#
_entry.id   AF-A0A9E1WHC9-F1
#
_cell.length_a   1.000
_cell.length_b   1.000
_cell.length_c   1.000
_cell.angle_alpha   90.00
_cell.angle_beta   90.00
_cell.angle_gamma   90.00
#
_symmetry.space_group_name_H-M   'P 1'
#
loop_
_entity.id
_entity.type
_entity.pdbx_description
1 polymer ?
#
loop_
_entity_poly.entity_id
_entity_poly.type
_entity_poly.pdbx_seq_one_letter_code
_entity_poly.pdbx_strand_id
1 'polypeptide(L)' 'AVNAPVSVFYCSTSPKFGFGPLSDDSKIIEVDHLDCKPCGLHGHKTCPKGHFKCGNDLSLG' A
#
# COMPACT_ATOMS: atom_id res chain seq x y z
N ALA A 1 3.35 17.70 -10.28
CA ALA A 1 2.09 16.93 -10.15
C ALA A 1 1.02 17.60 -11.00
N VAL A 2 0.12 16.84 -11.64
CA VAL A 2 -0.87 17.38 -12.60
C VAL A 2 -2.34 17.16 -12.19
N ASN A 3 -2.60 16.72 -10.95
CA ASN A 3 -3.94 16.38 -10.44
C ASN A 3 -4.74 15.40 -11.32
N ALA A 4 -4.06 14.46 -11.98
CA ALA A 4 -4.73 13.35 -12.66
C ALA A 4 -5.28 12.35 -11.62
N PRO A 5 -6.38 11.63 -11.92
CA PRO A 5 -6.87 10.55 -11.06
C PRO A 5 -5.78 9.53 -10.71
N VAL A 6 -5.65 9.17 -9.42
CA VAL A 6 -4.61 8.24 -8.94
C VAL A 6 -5.22 7.13 -8.08
N SER A 7 -4.95 5.88 -8.47
CA SER A 7 -5.09 4.73 -7.56
C SER A 7 -3.71 4.31 -7.05
N VAL A 8 -3.52 4.29 -5.72
CA VAL A 8 -2.26 3.87 -5.07
C VAL A 8 -2.46 2.55 -4.35
N PHE A 9 -1.54 1.61 -4.58
CA PHE A 9 -1.54 0.31 -3.94
C PHE A 9 -0.44 0.24 -2.86
N TYR A 10 -0.82 -0.06 -1.62
CA TYR A 10 0.13 -0.24 -0.52
C TYR A 10 0.22 -1.70 -0.08
N CYS A 11 1.32 -2.34 -0.47
CA CYS A 11 1.66 -3.71 -0.07
C CYS A 11 2.59 -3.72 1.17
N SER A 12 3.91 -3.65 0.95
CA SER A 12 4.92 -3.79 2.02
C SER A 12 5.04 -2.54 2.91
N THR A 13 4.63 -1.38 2.41
CA THR A 13 4.61 -0.09 3.11
C THR A 13 3.18 0.28 3.52
N SER A 14 3.02 1.43 4.17
CA SER A 14 1.72 1.94 4.62
C SER A 14 1.57 3.43 4.27
N PRO A 15 0.36 3.90 3.97
CA PRO A 15 0.09 5.33 3.80
C PRO A 15 0.38 6.15 5.07
N LYS A 16 0.42 5.50 6.25
CA LYS A 16 0.73 6.14 7.55
C LYS A 16 2.10 6.82 7.61
N PHE A 17 3.01 6.50 6.69
CA PHE A 17 4.31 7.16 6.60
C PHE A 17 4.26 8.55 5.93
N GLY A 18 3.09 9.02 5.48
CA GLY A 18 2.92 10.35 4.91
C GLY A 18 3.20 10.45 3.41
N PHE A 19 3.39 9.31 2.72
CA PHE A 19 3.65 9.24 1.28
C PHE A 19 2.37 8.96 0.48
N GLY A 20 1.32 9.74 0.72
CA GLY A 20 0.01 9.60 0.06
C GLY A 20 -0.05 10.22 -1.35
N PRO A 21 -1.08 9.87 -2.16
CA PRO A 21 -1.36 10.58 -3.40
C PRO A 21 -1.73 12.05 -3.12
N LEU A 22 -1.35 12.94 -4.05
CA LEU A 22 -1.66 14.38 -3.98
C LEU A 22 -2.91 14.78 -4.78
N SER A 23 -3.53 13.83 -5.50
CA SER A 23 -4.70 14.15 -6.33
C SER A 23 -5.97 14.23 -5.49
N ASP A 24 -6.85 15.16 -5.84
CA ASP A 24 -8.20 15.27 -5.29
C ASP A 24 -9.04 14.03 -5.62
N ASP A 25 -8.82 13.44 -6.80
CA ASP A 25 -9.38 12.14 -7.19
C ASP A 25 -8.33 11.06 -6.91
N SER A 26 -8.30 10.59 -5.67
CA SER A 26 -7.41 9.52 -5.28
C SER A 26 -8.06 8.40 -4.49
N LYS A 27 -7.60 7.18 -4.76
CA LYS A 27 -8.01 5.97 -4.05
C LYS A 27 -6.78 5.27 -3.49
N ILE A 28 -6.81 5.00 -2.19
CA ILE A 28 -5.84 4.14 -1.52
C ILE A 28 -6.41 2.72 -1.50
N ILE A 29 -5.63 1.76 -1.98
CA ILE A 29 -6.00 0.35 -2.06
C ILE A 29 -4.95 -0.42 -1.25
N GLU A 30 -5.40 -1.03 -0.17
CA GLU A 30 -4.51 -1.70 0.76
C GLU A 30 -5.26 -2.80 1.52
N VAL A 31 -4.54 -3.86 1.88
CA VAL A 31 -5.01 -4.79 2.92
C VAL A 31 -4.67 -4.18 4.27
N ASP A 32 -5.67 -3.86 5.07
CA ASP A 32 -5.51 -3.34 6.42
C ASP A 32 -5.31 -4.48 7.43
N HIS A 33 -5.01 -4.12 8.68
CA HIS A 33 -4.96 -5.06 9.81
C HIS A 33 -4.12 -6.33 9.65
N LEU A 34 -3.05 -6.29 8.85
CA LEU A 34 -2.06 -7.36 8.76
C LEU A 34 -0.94 -7.16 9.79
N ASP A 35 -0.74 -8.13 10.69
CA ASP A 35 0.33 -8.09 11.70
C ASP A 35 1.74 -7.94 11.11
N CYS A 36 1.93 -8.34 9.85
CA CYS A 36 3.20 -8.21 9.14
C CYS A 36 3.37 -6.88 8.38
N LYS A 37 2.41 -5.95 8.48
CA LYS A 37 2.36 -4.69 7.73
C LYS A 37 2.31 -3.47 8.66
N PRO A 38 3.10 -2.41 8.41
CA PRO A 38 4.13 -2.30 7.37
C PRO A 38 5.32 -3.22 7.66
N CYS A 39 5.94 -3.78 6.62
CA CYS A 39 7.07 -4.69 6.80
C CYS A 39 8.37 -3.96 7.22
N GLY A 40 8.41 -2.63 7.06
CA GLY A 40 9.51 -1.73 7.38
C GLY A 40 9.28 -0.33 6.79
N LEU A 41 10.19 0.63 7.04
CA LEU A 41 10.06 2.02 6.56
C LEU A 41 10.01 2.12 5.02
N HIS A 42 10.81 1.30 4.33
CA HIS A 42 10.90 1.27 2.86
C HIS A 42 10.40 -0.05 2.24
N GLY A 43 9.73 -0.90 3.04
CA GLY A 43 9.37 -2.25 2.64
C GLY A 43 10.59 -3.16 2.39
N HIS A 44 10.34 -4.32 1.78
CA HIS A 44 11.39 -5.30 1.44
C HIS A 44 11.22 -5.79 0.00
N LYS A 45 12.32 -6.25 -0.61
CA LYS A 45 12.30 -6.88 -1.95
C LYS A 45 11.47 -8.15 -1.99
N THR A 46 11.44 -8.90 -0.88
CA THR A 46 10.71 -10.16 -0.74
C THR A 46 9.94 -10.13 0.57
N CYS A 47 8.73 -10.69 0.58
CA CYS A 47 7.94 -10.83 1.81
C CYS A 47 8.75 -11.64 2.85
N PRO A 48 9.09 -11.07 4.02
CA PRO A 48 9.86 -11.78 5.05
C PRO A 48 9.12 -12.99 5.63
N LYS A 49 7.80 -13.05 5.44
CA LYS A 49 6.92 -14.14 5.89
C LYS A 49 6.54 -15.12 4.76
N GLY A 50 7.02 -14.90 3.53
CA GLY A 50 6.84 -15.82 2.39
C GLY A 50 5.46 -15.88 1.74
N HIS A 51 4.42 -15.24 2.30
CA HIS A 51 3.04 -15.37 1.80
C HIS A 51 2.56 -14.22 0.91
N PHE A 52 3.16 -13.02 1.02
CA PHE A 52 2.78 -11.81 0.28
C PHE A 52 1.27 -11.45 0.33
N LYS A 53 0.66 -11.57 1.51
CA LYS A 53 -0.79 -11.36 1.72
C LYS A 53 -1.23 -9.92 1.40
N CYS A 54 -0.38 -8.94 1.72
CA CYS A 54 -0.66 -7.53 1.45
C CYS A 54 -0.79 -7.18 -0.04
N GLY A 55 -0.35 -8.05 -0.95
CA GLY A 55 -0.60 -7.92 -2.39
C GLY A 55 -1.66 -8.89 -2.92
N ASN A 56 -1.68 -10.13 -2.43
CA ASN A 56 -2.60 -11.16 -2.92
C ASN A 56 -4.06 -10.95 -2.45
N ASP A 57 -4.24 -10.35 -1.28
CA ASP A 57 -5.58 -10.19 -0.68
C ASP A 57 -6.17 -8.79 -0.97
N LEU A 58 -5.58 -8.03 -1.90
CA LEU A 58 -6.08 -6.72 -2.31
C LEU A 58 -7.46 -6.85 -2.95
N SER A 59 -8.42 -6.06 -2.47
CA SER A 59 -9.75 -5.94 -3.08
C SER A 59 -9.89 -4.59 -3.78
N LEU A 60 -10.44 -4.59 -4.99
CA LEU A 60 -10.65 -3.38 -5.79
C LEU A 60 -11.99 -2.68 -5.50
N GLY A 61 -12.89 -3.34 -4.76
CA GLY A 61 -14.30 -2.96 -4.65
C GLY A 61 -15.10 -3.41 -5.86
#